data_AF-A0AAD4QXI2-F1
#
_entry.id   AF-A0AAD4QXI2-F1
#
_cell.length_a   1.000
_cell.length_b   1.000
_cell.length_c   1.000
_cell.angle_alpha   90.00
_cell.angle_beta   90.00
_cell.angle_gamma   90.00
#
_symmetry.space_group_name_H-M   'P 1'
#
loop_
_entity.id
_entity.type
_entity.pdbx_description
1 polymer ?
#
loop_
_entity_poly.entity_id
_entity_poly.type
_entity_poly.pdbx_seq_one_letter_code
_entity_poly.pdbx_strand_id
1 'polypeptide(L)'
;MSGLRRLLGLFLFIQLGHFQQISANRQPNAPSTHYQTRNYPTQHQSSSSSYYTTHAQHTQRQPSPPPTTTTLAPSPSCTVPSDFWCDSHELAERCNVLAQCENLRRDRRPLTVTIMFEALCPFCQRFITNHLGNLYHQFKDQINIELVPWGNSILLRNGQISCNHGPKECDANRLMGCALAEVTTEQAIPFIVCFERQLSAHHTVDSALHHCSGFIRNNFRQIKHCYTGERGAQLQRQAAYRTMNAKANQIVEVPYILINNYSPNVDANAINIMTLPRLLQKWINLRRR
;
A
#
# COMPACT_ATOMS: atom_id res chain seq x y z
N MET A 1 -3.38 70.05 -21.60
CA MET A 1 -4.77 69.62 -21.32
C MET A 1 -4.71 68.46 -20.34
N SER A 2 -5.15 68.73 -19.10
CA SER A 2 -5.81 67.84 -18.11
C SER A 2 -5.33 66.38 -17.99
N GLY A 3 -5.01 65.81 -16.83
CA GLY A 3 -5.27 66.22 -15.46
C GLY A 3 -5.30 64.97 -14.56
N LEU A 4 -4.44 65.02 -13.56
CA LEU A 4 -4.31 64.25 -12.32
C LEU A 4 -5.64 63.82 -11.61
N ARG A 5 -5.59 62.65 -10.94
CA ARG A 5 -6.15 62.29 -9.59
C ARG A 5 -7.20 61.16 -9.47
N ARG A 6 -6.76 60.13 -8.73
CA ARG A 6 -7.36 59.46 -7.53
C ARG A 6 -8.88 59.31 -7.42
N LEU A 7 -9.32 58.10 -7.05
CA LEU A 7 -10.20 57.89 -5.88
C LEU A 7 -10.21 56.42 -5.42
N LEU A 8 -9.88 56.23 -4.14
CA LEU A 8 -10.30 55.08 -3.33
C LEU A 8 -11.83 55.12 -3.17
N GLY A 9 -12.48 53.96 -3.14
CA GLY A 9 -13.91 53.83 -2.81
C GLY A 9 -14.23 52.43 -2.30
N LEU A 10 -14.18 52.29 -0.99
CA LEU A 10 -14.70 51.19 -0.19
C LEU A 10 -16.24 51.18 -0.31
N PHE A 11 -16.89 50.08 -0.70
CA PHE A 11 -18.28 49.82 -0.30
C PHE A 11 -18.53 48.35 -0.03
N LEU A 12 -18.77 48.13 1.26
CA LEU A 12 -19.31 46.97 1.95
C LEU A 12 -20.75 46.70 1.45
N PHE A 13 -21.09 45.46 1.10
CA PHE A 13 -22.48 45.00 1.12
C PHE A 13 -22.58 43.63 1.79
N ILE A 14 -23.22 43.67 2.94
CA ILE A 14 -23.73 42.58 3.76
C ILE A 14 -25.15 42.29 3.28
N GLN A 15 -25.48 41.03 2.95
CA GLN A 15 -26.79 40.39 3.18
C GLN A 15 -26.54 38.87 3.24
N LEU A 16 -26.60 38.22 4.41
CA LEU A 16 -27.78 37.73 5.14
C LEU A 16 -28.66 36.79 4.30
N GLY A 17 -28.30 35.50 4.29
CA GLY A 17 -29.16 34.39 3.88
C GLY A 17 -29.48 33.50 5.09
N HIS A 18 -30.76 33.45 5.45
CA HIS A 18 -31.34 32.61 6.49
C HIS A 18 -31.08 31.11 6.25
N PHE A 19 -30.65 30.39 7.29
CA PHE A 19 -30.82 28.94 7.40
C PHE A 19 -31.52 28.63 8.72
N GLN A 20 -32.74 28.10 8.62
CA GLN A 20 -33.53 27.60 9.74
C GLN A 20 -32.84 26.37 10.37
N GLN A 21 -32.64 26.41 11.68
CA GLN A 21 -32.31 25.24 12.48
C GLN A 21 -33.59 24.48 12.83
N ILE A 22 -33.69 23.23 12.40
CA ILE A 22 -34.64 22.25 12.93
C ILE A 22 -33.86 21.35 13.89
N SER A 23 -34.29 21.37 15.16
CA SER A 23 -33.86 20.49 16.23
C SER A 23 -34.26 19.04 15.97
N ALA A 24 -33.35 18.10 16.22
CA ALA A 24 -33.70 16.73 16.61
C ALA A 24 -32.60 16.16 17.51
N ASN A 25 -32.89 16.12 18.80
CA ASN A 25 -32.11 15.45 19.83
C ASN A 25 -32.88 14.20 20.24
N ARG A 26 -32.36 12.99 19.95
CA ARG A 26 -32.69 11.72 20.64
C ARG A 26 -31.87 10.54 20.11
N GLN A 27 -30.94 10.08 20.91
CA GLN A 27 -30.65 8.66 21.17
C GLN A 27 -30.79 8.47 22.71
N PRO A 28 -31.00 7.26 23.26
CA PRO A 28 -30.52 5.97 22.75
C PRO A 28 -31.56 4.83 22.83
N ASN A 29 -31.23 3.68 22.25
CA ASN A 29 -31.42 2.36 22.86
C ASN A 29 -30.85 1.27 21.95
N ALA A 30 -29.85 0.55 22.48
CA ALA A 30 -29.37 -0.72 21.96
C ALA A 30 -30.26 -1.87 22.47
N PRO A 31 -30.30 -2.99 21.75
CA PRO A 31 -30.25 -4.27 22.43
C PRO A 31 -29.14 -5.18 21.88
N SER A 32 -28.36 -5.65 22.84
CA SER A 32 -27.60 -6.90 22.93
C SER A 32 -27.95 -7.98 21.89
N THR A 33 -26.96 -8.35 21.07
CA THR A 33 -26.95 -9.64 20.36
C THR A 33 -26.15 -10.65 21.17
N HIS A 34 -26.82 -11.76 21.47
CA HIS A 34 -26.29 -12.92 22.19
C HIS A 34 -25.12 -13.57 21.44
N TYR A 35 -24.04 -13.82 22.17
CA TYR A 35 -23.07 -14.86 21.84
C TYR A 35 -23.78 -16.22 21.84
N GLN A 36 -23.88 -16.87 20.69
CA GLN A 36 -24.14 -18.30 20.61
C GLN A 36 -22.86 -19.02 20.26
N THR A 37 -22.51 -19.93 21.16
CA THR A 37 -21.34 -20.78 21.16
C THR A 37 -21.42 -21.86 20.09
N ARG A 38 -20.25 -22.11 19.53
CA ARG A 38 -19.87 -23.17 18.61
C ARG A 38 -20.23 -24.56 19.19
N ASN A 39 -21.03 -25.35 18.46
CA ASN A 39 -21.17 -26.80 18.67
C ASN A 39 -20.70 -27.53 17.41
N TYR A 40 -19.59 -28.27 17.55
CA TYR A 40 -19.07 -29.23 16.58
C TYR A 40 -19.50 -30.64 17.01
N PRO A 41 -20.13 -31.46 16.16
CA PRO A 41 -20.26 -32.88 16.43
C PRO A 41 -18.97 -33.61 16.03
N THR A 42 -18.43 -34.36 16.97
CA THR A 42 -17.42 -35.40 16.78
C THR A 42 -18.05 -36.63 16.12
N GLN A 43 -17.44 -37.12 15.03
CA GLN A 43 -17.56 -38.52 14.64
C GLN A 43 -16.20 -39.08 14.24
N HIS A 44 -15.76 -40.06 15.04
CA HIS A 44 -14.77 -41.06 14.68
C HIS A 44 -15.36 -41.98 13.60
N GLN A 45 -14.60 -42.27 12.55
CA GLN A 45 -14.31 -43.66 12.16
C GLN A 45 -13.19 -43.76 11.11
N SER A 46 -12.36 -44.75 11.36
CA SER A 46 -11.24 -45.29 10.61
C SER A 46 -11.62 -45.84 9.23
N SER A 47 -10.72 -45.70 8.24
CA SER A 47 -10.33 -46.84 7.40
C SER A 47 -9.06 -46.55 6.60
N SER A 48 -8.17 -47.53 6.67
CA SER A 48 -6.94 -47.74 5.93
C SER A 48 -7.20 -48.10 4.46
N SER A 49 -6.36 -47.63 3.54
CA SER A 49 -5.96 -48.44 2.36
C SER A 49 -4.67 -47.91 1.74
N SER A 50 -3.66 -48.74 1.93
CA SER A 50 -2.35 -48.75 1.28
C SER A 50 -2.45 -49.21 -0.17
N TYR A 51 -1.86 -48.44 -1.08
CA TYR A 51 -1.49 -48.94 -2.41
C TYR A 51 0.02 -48.76 -2.58
N TYR A 52 0.72 -49.90 -2.58
CA TYR A 52 2.13 -50.00 -2.97
C TYR A 52 2.21 -50.03 -4.50
N THR A 53 3.12 -49.25 -5.08
CA THR A 53 3.64 -49.53 -6.42
C THR A 53 5.13 -49.23 -6.42
N THR A 54 5.91 -50.29 -6.63
CA THR A 54 7.37 -50.34 -6.73
C THR A 54 7.81 -50.08 -8.16
N HIS A 55 8.67 -49.09 -8.42
CA HIS A 55 9.56 -49.12 -9.59
C HIS A 55 10.89 -48.39 -9.34
N ALA A 56 11.95 -49.20 -9.41
CA ALA A 56 13.31 -49.00 -9.92
C ALA A 56 14.05 -47.66 -9.69
N GLN A 57 15.18 -47.76 -8.99
CA GLN A 57 16.19 -46.74 -8.79
C GLN A 57 16.96 -46.45 -10.10
N HIS A 58 16.93 -45.21 -10.56
CA HIS A 58 17.95 -44.63 -11.45
C HIS A 58 18.70 -43.55 -10.68
N THR A 59 19.96 -43.80 -10.35
CA THR A 59 20.87 -42.85 -9.72
C THR A 59 21.30 -41.78 -10.72
N GLN A 60 20.68 -40.59 -10.65
CA GLN A 60 21.22 -39.38 -11.24
C GLN A 60 21.68 -38.43 -10.13
N ARG A 61 22.97 -38.07 -10.13
CA ARG A 61 23.52 -37.03 -9.25
C ARG A 61 22.85 -35.70 -9.59
N GLN A 62 22.05 -35.19 -8.66
CA GLN A 62 21.52 -33.82 -8.70
C GLN A 62 22.64 -32.82 -8.35
N PRO A 63 22.73 -31.66 -9.02
CA PRO A 63 23.59 -30.56 -8.60
C PRO A 63 23.14 -30.04 -7.22
N SER A 64 24.11 -29.75 -6.35
CA SER A 64 23.86 -29.14 -5.04
C SER A 64 23.07 -27.83 -5.18
N PRO A 65 22.05 -27.60 -4.34
CA PRO A 65 21.29 -26.34 -4.36
C PRO A 65 22.20 -25.16 -3.99
N PRO A 66 21.92 -23.95 -4.53
CA PRO A 66 22.62 -22.73 -4.09
C PRO A 66 22.35 -22.50 -2.59
N PRO A 67 23.25 -21.84 -1.86
CA PRO A 67 23.09 -21.64 -0.42
C PRO A 67 21.79 -20.92 -0.15
N THR A 68 20.87 -21.62 0.52
CA THR A 68 19.63 -21.07 1.02
C THR A 68 19.98 -20.00 2.04
N THR A 69 19.81 -18.73 1.68
CA THR A 69 19.75 -17.65 2.67
C THR A 69 18.46 -17.85 3.44
N THR A 70 18.51 -18.70 4.48
CA THR A 70 17.40 -18.94 5.38
C THR A 70 17.14 -17.65 6.13
N THR A 71 16.20 -16.83 5.64
CA THR A 71 15.61 -15.76 6.43
C THR A 71 14.79 -16.44 7.54
N LEU A 72 15.44 -16.72 8.66
CA LEU A 72 14.77 -17.25 9.85
C LEU A 72 13.71 -16.24 10.29
N ALA A 73 12.49 -16.72 10.46
CA ALA A 73 11.41 -15.95 11.05
C ALA A 73 11.81 -15.49 12.47
N PRO A 74 11.38 -14.30 12.92
CA PRO A 74 11.67 -13.82 14.27
C PRO A 74 11.16 -14.81 15.33
N SER A 75 11.88 -14.90 16.45
CA SER A 75 11.55 -15.81 17.55
C SER A 75 10.15 -15.50 18.12
N PRO A 76 9.38 -16.51 18.58
CA PRO A 76 8.07 -16.29 19.21
C PRO A 76 8.12 -15.45 20.50
N SER A 77 9.32 -15.09 20.98
CA SER A 77 9.57 -14.23 22.14
C SER A 77 9.89 -12.76 21.80
N CYS A 78 10.00 -12.40 20.52
CA CYS A 78 10.30 -11.02 20.15
C CYS A 78 9.03 -10.15 20.14
N THR A 79 8.72 -9.55 21.29
CA THR A 79 7.65 -8.55 21.44
C THR A 79 8.07 -7.13 21.02
N VAL A 80 9.29 -6.98 20.51
CA VAL A 80 9.83 -5.68 20.10
C VAL A 80 9.37 -5.40 18.67
N PRO A 81 8.80 -4.22 18.36
CA PRO A 81 8.48 -3.86 16.98
C PRO A 81 9.75 -3.85 16.12
N SER A 82 9.61 -4.25 14.85
CA SER A 82 10.72 -4.39 13.90
C SER A 82 11.52 -3.11 13.67
N ASP A 83 10.92 -1.96 13.92
CA ASP A 83 11.56 -0.65 13.92
C ASP A 83 12.76 -0.51 14.86
N PHE A 84 12.79 -1.31 15.93
CA PHE A 84 13.82 -1.25 16.97
C PHE A 84 14.81 -2.42 16.92
N TRP A 85 14.58 -3.41 16.06
CA TRP A 85 15.39 -4.64 16.03
C TRP A 85 16.88 -4.36 15.82
N CYS A 86 17.23 -3.34 15.03
CA CYS A 86 18.63 -3.02 14.71
C CYS A 86 19.25 -1.92 15.58
N ASP A 87 18.61 -1.56 16.70
CA ASP A 87 19.11 -0.51 17.60
C ASP A 87 20.24 -0.97 18.52
N SER A 88 20.30 -2.26 18.84
CA SER A 88 21.39 -2.86 19.60
C SER A 88 21.69 -4.29 19.15
N HIS A 89 22.88 -4.78 19.46
CA HIS A 89 23.25 -6.18 19.22
C HIS A 89 22.33 -7.13 19.99
N GLU A 90 22.10 -6.84 21.27
CA GLU A 90 21.25 -7.64 22.16
C GLU A 90 19.81 -7.78 21.64
N LEU A 91 19.21 -6.68 21.13
CA LEU A 91 17.87 -6.71 20.56
C LEU A 91 17.82 -7.54 19.27
N ALA A 92 18.81 -7.34 18.38
CA ALA A 92 18.90 -8.09 17.15
C ALA A 92 19.09 -9.60 17.41
N GLU A 93 19.85 -9.95 18.44
CA GLU A 93 20.11 -11.34 18.85
C GLU A 93 18.87 -11.98 19.47
N ARG A 94 18.20 -11.28 20.41
CA ARG A 94 16.92 -11.69 21.02
C ARG A 94 15.82 -11.94 19.99
N CYS A 95 15.77 -11.11 18.94
CA CYS A 95 14.78 -11.21 17.87
C CYS A 95 15.24 -12.10 16.70
N ASN A 96 16.43 -12.69 16.78
CA ASN A 96 17.03 -13.55 15.74
C ASN A 96 17.13 -12.87 14.36
N VAL A 97 17.55 -11.61 14.36
CA VAL A 97 17.67 -10.75 13.16
C VAL A 97 19.05 -10.10 13.01
N LEU A 98 20.07 -10.64 13.68
CA LEU A 98 21.46 -10.15 13.59
C LEU A 98 21.94 -10.05 12.14
N ALA A 99 21.77 -11.12 11.35
CA ALA A 99 22.21 -11.14 9.95
C ALA A 99 21.49 -10.08 9.11
N GLN A 100 20.19 -9.88 9.34
CA GLN A 100 19.37 -8.87 8.66
C GLN A 100 19.86 -7.46 9.01
N CYS A 101 20.16 -7.19 10.28
CA CYS A 101 20.68 -5.90 10.71
C CYS A 101 22.09 -5.62 10.19
N GLU A 102 22.97 -6.61 10.15
CA GLU A 102 24.31 -6.48 9.54
C GLU A 102 24.23 -6.23 8.04
N ASN A 103 23.37 -6.97 7.34
CA ASN A 103 23.12 -6.75 5.92
C ASN A 103 22.56 -5.35 5.65
N LEU A 104 21.61 -4.88 6.48
CA LEU A 104 21.05 -3.54 6.38
C LEU A 104 22.15 -2.48 6.51
N ARG A 105 23.02 -2.58 7.52
CA ARG A 105 24.13 -1.64 7.77
C ARG A 105 25.13 -1.59 6.61
N ARG A 106 25.42 -2.73 5.98
CA ARG A 106 26.39 -2.84 4.88
C ARG A 106 25.82 -2.44 3.53
N ASP A 107 24.54 -2.65 3.29
CA ASP A 107 23.89 -2.26 2.05
C ASP A 107 23.96 -0.74 1.90
N ARG A 108 24.43 -0.24 0.75
CA ARG A 108 24.51 1.20 0.44
C ARG A 108 23.48 1.65 -0.62
N ARG A 109 22.64 0.76 -1.14
CA ARG A 109 21.57 1.10 -2.11
C ARG A 109 20.47 1.96 -1.48
N PRO A 110 19.67 2.74 -2.21
CA PRO A 110 18.52 3.42 -1.62
C PRO A 110 17.57 2.45 -0.87
N LEU A 111 16.98 2.88 0.26
CA LEU A 111 15.94 2.07 0.92
C LEU A 111 14.74 1.95 0.01
N THR A 112 14.14 0.77 -0.13
CA THR A 112 12.89 0.62 -0.89
C THR A 112 11.71 0.78 0.04
N VAL A 113 10.88 1.80 -0.20
CA VAL A 113 9.60 2.02 0.49
C VAL A 113 8.49 1.55 -0.43
N THR A 114 7.93 0.39 -0.14
CA THR A 114 6.79 -0.17 -0.88
C THR A 114 5.51 0.25 -0.20
N ILE A 115 4.58 0.83 -0.95
CA ILE A 115 3.27 1.26 -0.46
C ILE A 115 2.21 0.47 -1.22
N MET A 116 1.53 -0.42 -0.53
CA MET A 116 0.41 -1.21 -1.04
C MET A 116 -0.89 -0.54 -0.61
N PHE A 117 -1.71 -0.18 -1.58
CA PHE A 117 -2.90 0.64 -1.36
C PHE A 117 -3.98 0.28 -2.35
N GLU A 118 -5.19 0.78 -2.14
CA GLU A 118 -6.29 0.67 -3.09
C GLU A 118 -6.97 2.02 -3.28
N ALA A 119 -7.45 2.26 -4.51
CA ALA A 119 -8.28 3.41 -4.81
C ALA A 119 -9.58 3.37 -4.00
N LEU A 120 -10.18 4.54 -3.78
CA LEU A 120 -11.43 4.72 -3.02
C LEU A 120 -11.38 4.31 -1.53
N CYS A 121 -10.28 3.71 -1.04
CA CYS A 121 -10.08 3.53 0.39
C CYS A 121 -9.78 4.88 1.07
N PRO A 122 -10.60 5.34 2.05
CA PRO A 122 -10.43 6.66 2.65
C PRO A 122 -9.07 6.88 3.33
N PHE A 123 -8.49 5.84 3.93
CA PHE A 123 -7.16 5.90 4.55
C PHE A 123 -6.05 6.00 3.51
N CYS A 124 -6.15 5.22 2.42
CA CYS A 124 -5.22 5.28 1.30
C CYS A 124 -5.26 6.66 0.64
N GLN A 125 -6.45 7.19 0.37
CA GLN A 125 -6.64 8.51 -0.22
C GLN A 125 -6.03 9.62 0.63
N ARG A 126 -6.27 9.62 1.95
CA ARG A 126 -5.63 10.58 2.86
C ARG A 126 -4.11 10.45 2.86
N PHE A 127 -3.57 9.23 2.89
CA PHE A 127 -2.12 9.01 2.83
C PHE A 127 -1.53 9.57 1.53
N ILE A 128 -2.07 9.16 0.38
CA ILE A 128 -1.55 9.55 -0.94
C ILE A 128 -1.65 11.06 -1.13
N THR A 129 -2.81 11.65 -0.86
CA THR A 129 -3.07 13.06 -1.16
C THR A 129 -2.35 14.05 -0.23
N ASN A 130 -2.00 13.64 0.99
CA ASN A 130 -1.42 14.53 2.00
C ASN A 130 0.06 14.23 2.33
N HIS A 131 0.53 13.00 2.13
CA HIS A 131 1.84 12.57 2.65
C HIS A 131 2.79 12.08 1.56
N LEU A 132 2.32 11.38 0.52
CA LEU A 132 3.20 10.74 -0.47
C LEU A 132 4.13 11.74 -1.18
N GLY A 133 3.60 12.87 -1.63
CA GLY A 133 4.40 13.90 -2.32
C GLY A 133 5.53 14.44 -1.43
N ASN A 134 5.21 14.78 -0.18
CA ASN A 134 6.19 15.28 0.78
C ASN A 134 7.26 14.23 1.11
N LEU A 135 6.85 12.98 1.31
CA LEU A 135 7.76 11.86 1.54
C LEU A 135 8.74 11.69 0.38
N TYR A 136 8.24 11.70 -0.86
CA TYR A 136 9.09 11.60 -2.05
C TYR A 136 10.06 12.78 -2.15
N HIS A 137 9.57 14.02 -2.05
CA HIS A 137 10.43 15.20 -2.16
C HIS A 137 11.54 15.23 -1.11
N GLN A 138 11.24 14.80 0.12
CA GLN A 138 12.21 14.80 1.21
C GLN A 138 13.30 13.74 1.06
N PHE A 139 12.96 12.58 0.47
CA PHE A 139 13.84 11.40 0.52
C PHE A 139 14.23 10.82 -0.86
N LYS A 140 13.80 11.40 -1.99
CA LYS A 140 13.98 10.85 -3.35
C LYS A 140 15.41 10.43 -3.71
N ASP A 141 16.43 11.05 -3.12
CA ASP A 141 17.84 10.72 -3.39
C ASP A 141 18.37 9.58 -2.49
N GLN A 142 17.58 9.12 -1.52
CA GLN A 142 17.94 8.15 -0.49
C GLN A 142 17.00 6.94 -0.45
N ILE A 143 15.82 7.04 -1.08
CA ILE A 143 14.83 5.98 -1.14
C ILE A 143 14.34 5.73 -2.57
N ASN A 144 13.94 4.50 -2.84
CA ASN A 144 13.11 4.13 -3.97
C ASN A 144 11.67 3.99 -3.48
N ILE A 145 10.71 4.61 -4.17
CA ILE A 145 9.27 4.42 -3.89
C ILE A 145 8.70 3.40 -4.88
N GLU A 146 8.13 2.32 -4.35
CA GLU A 146 7.34 1.34 -5.09
C GLU A 146 5.86 1.51 -4.70
N LEU A 147 5.00 1.77 -5.68
CA LEU A 147 3.55 1.92 -5.48
C LEU A 147 2.83 0.70 -6.04
N VAL A 148 1.96 0.07 -5.24
CA VAL A 148 1.23 -1.15 -5.62
C VAL A 148 -0.28 -0.92 -5.42
N PRO A 149 -1.00 -0.46 -6.47
CA PRO A 149 -2.44 -0.24 -6.43
C PRO A 149 -3.20 -1.57 -6.61
N TRP A 150 -3.60 -2.18 -5.51
CA TRP A 150 -4.37 -3.43 -5.45
C TRP A 150 -5.09 -3.57 -4.11
N GLY A 151 -4.35 -3.37 -3.03
CA GLY A 151 -4.81 -3.44 -1.64
C GLY A 151 -5.41 -4.79 -1.27
N ASN A 152 -6.67 -4.79 -0.87
CA ASN A 152 -7.41 -5.95 -0.39
C ASN A 152 -8.31 -6.55 -1.49
N SER A 153 -8.10 -6.19 -2.75
CA SER A 153 -8.77 -6.81 -3.90
C SER A 153 -8.53 -8.32 -3.95
N ILE A 154 -9.53 -9.06 -4.46
CA ILE A 154 -9.53 -10.52 -4.57
C ILE A 154 -9.34 -10.93 -6.02
N LEU A 155 -8.35 -11.80 -6.28
CA LEU A 155 -8.20 -12.50 -7.55
C LEU A 155 -9.01 -13.80 -7.51
N LEU A 156 -10.09 -13.85 -8.29
CA LEU A 156 -11.00 -14.99 -8.37
C LEU A 156 -10.38 -16.14 -9.20
N ARG A 157 -10.88 -17.36 -9.00
CA ARG A 157 -10.38 -18.57 -9.70
C ARG A 157 -10.49 -18.49 -11.23
N ASN A 158 -11.47 -17.74 -11.73
CA ASN A 158 -11.67 -17.51 -13.16
C ASN A 158 -10.77 -16.38 -13.72
N GLY A 159 -9.84 -15.85 -12.92
CA GLY A 159 -8.93 -14.76 -13.30
C GLY A 159 -9.53 -13.36 -13.20
N GLN A 160 -10.81 -13.23 -12.83
CA GLN A 160 -11.44 -11.93 -12.60
C GLN A 160 -10.96 -11.31 -11.28
N ILE A 161 -11.04 -9.98 -11.20
CA ILE A 161 -10.61 -9.21 -10.05
C ILE A 161 -11.87 -8.58 -9.42
N SER A 162 -12.03 -8.77 -8.12
CA SER A 162 -13.09 -8.14 -7.32
C SER A 162 -12.45 -7.16 -6.35
N CYS A 163 -12.86 -5.90 -6.41
CA CYS A 163 -12.35 -4.84 -5.53
C CYS A 163 -13.38 -4.48 -4.45
N ASN A 164 -12.90 -4.00 -3.30
CA ASN A 164 -13.76 -3.78 -2.11
C ASN A 164 -14.82 -2.69 -2.32
N HIS A 165 -14.47 -1.64 -3.07
CA HIS A 165 -15.34 -0.51 -3.38
C HIS A 165 -15.93 -0.62 -4.80
N GLY A 166 -15.97 -1.84 -5.35
CA GLY A 166 -16.61 -2.16 -6.63
C GLY A 166 -15.78 -1.84 -7.88
N PRO A 167 -16.40 -1.88 -9.08
CA PRO A 167 -15.68 -1.82 -10.36
C PRO A 167 -14.86 -0.54 -10.55
N LYS A 168 -15.34 0.60 -10.02
CA LYS A 168 -14.63 1.89 -10.12
C LYS A 168 -13.25 1.85 -9.44
N GLU A 169 -13.12 1.15 -8.32
CA GLU A 169 -11.82 0.94 -7.68
C GLU A 169 -10.91 0.08 -8.57
N CYS A 170 -11.43 -1.01 -9.13
CA CYS A 170 -10.64 -1.86 -10.03
C CYS A 170 -10.12 -1.06 -11.23
N ASP A 171 -10.96 -0.22 -11.83
CA ASP A 171 -10.58 0.63 -12.95
C ASP A 171 -9.52 1.67 -12.55
N ALA A 172 -9.67 2.31 -11.38
CA ALA A 172 -8.69 3.25 -10.85
C ALA A 172 -7.34 2.57 -10.53
N ASN A 173 -7.36 1.39 -9.89
CA ASN A 173 -6.17 0.60 -9.59
C ASN A 173 -5.44 0.21 -10.89
N ARG A 174 -6.19 -0.25 -11.90
CA ARG A 174 -5.66 -0.58 -13.24
C ARG A 174 -4.97 0.61 -13.88
N LEU A 175 -5.64 1.76 -13.88
CA LEU A 175 -5.13 2.98 -14.51
C LEU A 175 -3.86 3.48 -13.83
N MET A 176 -3.80 3.47 -12.50
CA MET A 176 -2.58 3.80 -11.76
C MET A 176 -1.45 2.82 -12.05
N GLY A 177 -1.75 1.52 -12.14
CA GLY A 177 -0.78 0.51 -12.58
C GLY A 177 -0.20 0.81 -13.97
N CYS A 178 -1.04 1.21 -14.91
CA CYS A 178 -0.60 1.65 -16.23
C CYS A 178 0.27 2.93 -16.18
N ALA A 179 -0.10 3.93 -15.38
CA ALA A 179 0.73 5.11 -15.22
C ALA A 179 2.13 4.76 -14.69
N LEU A 180 2.20 3.91 -13.67
CA LEU A 180 3.47 3.44 -13.09
C LEU A 180 4.34 2.65 -14.07
N ALA A 181 3.73 1.97 -15.04
CA ALA A 181 4.46 1.22 -16.06
C ALA A 181 4.98 2.10 -17.22
N GLU A 182 4.35 3.25 -17.47
CA GLU A 182 4.60 4.07 -18.66
C GLU A 182 5.44 5.32 -18.38
N VAL A 183 5.48 5.80 -17.13
CA VAL A 183 6.20 7.03 -16.76
C VAL A 183 7.14 6.82 -15.57
N THR A 184 8.07 7.76 -15.36
CA THR A 184 8.98 7.72 -14.22
C THR A 184 8.24 7.98 -12.90
N THR A 185 8.81 7.56 -11.77
CA THR A 185 8.26 7.85 -10.43
C THR A 185 8.04 9.35 -10.20
N GLU A 186 8.93 10.20 -10.73
CA GLU A 186 8.81 11.66 -10.63
C GLU A 186 7.56 12.21 -11.34
N GLN A 187 7.13 11.58 -12.42
CA GLN A 187 5.89 11.94 -13.14
C GLN A 187 4.67 11.23 -12.54
N ALA A 188 4.83 9.95 -12.14
CA ALA A 188 3.75 9.12 -11.64
C ALA A 188 3.19 9.63 -10.30
N ILE A 189 4.05 10.05 -9.37
CA ILE A 189 3.62 10.50 -8.04
C ILE A 189 2.67 11.71 -8.11
N PRO A 190 3.01 12.84 -8.75
CA PRO A 190 2.08 13.97 -8.80
C PRO A 190 0.80 13.64 -9.58
N PHE A 191 0.89 12.78 -10.61
CA PHE A 191 -0.29 12.25 -11.30
C PHE A 191 -1.21 11.48 -10.33
N ILE A 192 -0.67 10.50 -9.60
CA ILE A 192 -1.43 9.66 -8.65
C ILE A 192 -2.03 10.50 -7.52
N VAL A 193 -1.27 11.47 -6.98
CA VAL A 193 -1.75 12.42 -5.97
C VAL A 193 -2.94 13.23 -6.49
N CYS A 194 -2.85 13.76 -7.70
CA CYS A 194 -3.96 14.47 -8.34
C CYS A 194 -5.16 13.53 -8.56
N PHE A 195 -4.89 12.34 -9.10
CA PHE A 195 -5.92 11.37 -9.48
C PHE A 195 -6.73 10.89 -8.28
N GLU A 196 -6.08 10.51 -7.18
CA GLU A 196 -6.75 10.13 -5.93
C GLU A 196 -7.56 11.28 -5.32
N ARG A 197 -7.09 12.53 -5.44
CA ARG A 197 -7.85 13.71 -4.99
C ARG A 197 -9.15 13.89 -5.79
N GLN A 198 -9.10 13.69 -7.10
CA GLN A 198 -10.30 13.76 -7.95
C GLN A 198 -11.28 12.61 -7.66
N LEU A 199 -10.76 11.39 -7.44
CA LEU A 199 -11.59 10.25 -7.05
C LEU A 199 -12.27 10.46 -5.69
N SER A 200 -11.56 11.07 -4.73
CA SER A 200 -12.10 11.45 -3.41
C SER A 200 -13.24 12.48 -3.54
N ALA A 201 -13.17 13.35 -4.55
CA ALA A 201 -14.23 14.30 -4.92
C ALA A 201 -15.32 13.66 -5.80
N HIS A 202 -15.43 12.33 -5.80
CA HIS A 202 -16.44 11.54 -6.51
C HIS A 202 -16.42 11.60 -8.05
N HIS A 203 -15.37 12.15 -8.67
CA HIS A 203 -15.23 12.13 -10.13
C HIS A 203 -15.11 10.70 -10.69
N THR A 204 -15.48 10.51 -11.96
CA THR A 204 -15.24 9.24 -12.67
C THR A 204 -13.75 9.05 -12.96
N VAL A 205 -13.34 7.81 -13.24
CA VAL A 205 -11.96 7.47 -13.61
C VAL A 205 -11.51 8.26 -14.84
N ASP A 206 -12.33 8.32 -15.89
CA ASP A 206 -12.01 9.10 -17.09
C ASP A 206 -11.93 10.60 -16.83
N SER A 207 -12.86 11.17 -16.05
CA SER A 207 -12.83 12.59 -15.70
C SER A 207 -11.56 12.95 -14.94
N ALA A 208 -11.19 12.13 -13.95
CA ALA A 208 -9.96 12.29 -13.17
C ALA A 208 -8.69 12.13 -14.04
N LEU A 209 -8.66 11.14 -14.95
CA LEU A 209 -7.56 10.95 -15.91
C LEU A 209 -7.34 12.20 -16.77
N HIS A 210 -8.41 12.76 -17.34
CA HIS A 210 -8.30 13.96 -18.18
C HIS A 210 -7.85 15.18 -17.36
N HIS A 211 -8.43 15.38 -16.17
CA HIS A 211 -8.07 16.48 -15.28
C HIS A 211 -6.59 16.47 -14.89
N CYS A 212 -6.05 15.28 -14.56
CA CYS A 212 -4.68 15.12 -14.11
C CYS A 212 -3.66 14.87 -15.24
N SER A 213 -4.11 14.92 -16.50
CA SER A 213 -3.31 14.56 -17.68
C SER A 213 -2.04 15.40 -17.88
N GLY A 214 -1.96 16.60 -17.29
CA GLY A 214 -0.80 17.48 -17.38
C GLY A 214 0.51 16.83 -16.92
N PHE A 215 0.46 15.97 -15.89
CA PHE A 215 1.63 15.27 -15.35
C PHE A 215 2.14 14.13 -16.24
N ILE A 216 1.26 13.59 -17.10
CA ILE A 216 1.53 12.44 -17.97
C ILE A 216 1.33 12.78 -19.44
N ARG A 217 1.40 14.07 -19.81
CA ARG A 217 0.95 14.58 -21.12
C ARG A 217 1.54 13.80 -22.31
N ASN A 218 2.82 13.45 -22.24
CA ASN A 218 3.53 12.78 -23.31
C ASN A 218 3.19 11.28 -23.41
N ASN A 219 2.60 10.70 -22.36
CA ASN A 219 2.27 9.28 -22.23
C ASN A 219 0.76 9.03 -22.13
N PHE A 220 -0.07 10.08 -22.20
CA PHE A 220 -1.52 9.99 -21.98
C PHE A 220 -2.18 8.93 -22.86
N ARG A 221 -1.84 8.89 -24.16
CA ARG A 221 -2.41 7.93 -25.11
C ARG A 221 -1.98 6.50 -24.80
N GLN A 222 -0.72 6.30 -24.44
CA GLN A 222 -0.16 4.99 -24.09
C GLN A 222 -0.79 4.47 -22.80
N ILE A 223 -0.90 5.31 -21.77
CA ILE A 223 -1.57 4.98 -20.51
C ILE A 223 -3.04 4.64 -20.74
N LYS A 224 -3.76 5.44 -21.55
CA LYS A 224 -5.17 5.18 -21.87
C LYS A 224 -5.33 3.85 -22.62
N HIS A 225 -4.44 3.55 -23.56
CA HIS A 225 -4.44 2.28 -24.29
C HIS A 225 -4.12 1.09 -23.38
N CYS A 226 -3.13 1.23 -22.49
CA CYS A 226 -2.82 0.23 -21.46
C CYS A 226 -4.05 -0.04 -20.57
N TYR A 227 -4.70 1.04 -20.09
CA TYR A 227 -5.84 0.97 -19.20
C TYR A 227 -7.01 0.20 -19.82
N THR A 228 -7.34 0.46 -21.09
CA THR A 228 -8.45 -0.23 -21.77
C THR A 228 -8.08 -1.59 -22.36
N GLY A 229 -6.80 -1.97 -22.31
CA GLY A 229 -6.28 -3.19 -22.94
C GLY A 229 -5.86 -4.28 -21.96
N GLU A 230 -5.36 -5.39 -22.54
CA GLU A 230 -4.91 -6.56 -21.78
C GLU A 230 -3.68 -6.26 -20.90
N ARG A 231 -2.86 -5.29 -21.30
CA ARG A 231 -1.70 -4.86 -20.50
C ARG A 231 -2.12 -4.35 -19.12
N GLY A 232 -3.20 -3.58 -19.02
CA GLY A 232 -3.74 -3.13 -17.74
C GLY A 232 -4.18 -4.30 -16.86
N ALA A 233 -4.87 -5.29 -17.44
CA ALA A 233 -5.28 -6.49 -16.70
C ALA A 233 -4.08 -7.31 -16.20
N GLN A 234 -3.02 -7.42 -17.00
CA GLN A 234 -1.76 -8.06 -16.58
C GLN A 234 -1.10 -7.32 -15.42
N LEU A 235 -1.04 -5.99 -15.47
CA LEU A 235 -0.45 -5.18 -14.40
C LEU A 235 -1.22 -5.31 -13.09
N GLN A 236 -2.54 -5.40 -13.13
CA GLN A 236 -3.33 -5.69 -11.93
C GLN A 236 -3.02 -7.08 -11.36
N ARG A 237 -2.88 -8.11 -12.20
CA ARG A 237 -2.47 -9.45 -11.73
C ARG A 237 -1.07 -9.41 -11.12
N GLN A 238 -0.14 -8.66 -11.70
CA GLN A 238 1.19 -8.46 -11.11
C GLN A 238 1.12 -7.77 -9.74
N ALA A 239 0.28 -6.74 -9.60
CA ALA A 239 0.04 -6.10 -8.32
C ALA A 239 -0.57 -7.07 -7.29
N ALA A 240 -1.51 -7.92 -7.72
CA ALA A 240 -2.07 -9.00 -6.88
C ALA A 240 -0.97 -9.93 -6.35
N TYR A 241 -0.13 -10.45 -7.24
CA TYR A 241 0.97 -11.33 -6.85
C TYR A 241 1.98 -10.61 -5.96
N ARG A 242 2.27 -9.33 -6.20
CA ARG A 242 3.17 -8.54 -5.36
C ARG A 242 2.63 -8.38 -3.94
N THR A 243 1.33 -8.14 -3.79
CA THR A 243 0.61 -8.04 -2.51
C THR A 243 0.55 -9.40 -1.81
N MET A 244 0.18 -10.47 -2.50
CA MET A 244 0.09 -11.83 -1.92
C MET A 244 1.44 -12.40 -1.47
N ASN A 245 2.52 -12.00 -2.14
CA ASN A 245 3.89 -12.42 -1.79
C ASN A 245 4.59 -11.45 -0.83
N ALA A 246 3.89 -10.43 -0.32
CA ALA A 246 4.42 -9.54 0.71
C ALA A 246 4.75 -10.36 1.97
N LYS A 247 6.03 -10.68 2.17
CA LYS A 247 6.50 -11.43 3.34
C LYS A 247 6.71 -10.47 4.50
N ALA A 248 5.87 -10.52 5.52
CA ALA A 248 6.18 -10.10 6.89
C ALA A 248 4.98 -10.44 7.78
N ASN A 249 3.78 -10.05 7.33
CA ASN A 249 2.49 -10.37 7.92
C ASN A 249 1.41 -10.39 6.84
N GLN A 250 0.27 -11.04 7.10
CA GLN A 250 -0.89 -10.92 6.23
C GLN A 250 -1.34 -9.46 6.17
N ILE A 251 -1.56 -8.94 4.96
CA ILE A 251 -2.13 -7.61 4.75
C ILE A 251 -3.61 -7.71 5.09
N VAL A 252 -3.99 -7.14 6.23
CA VAL A 252 -5.39 -7.06 6.67
C VAL A 252 -5.97 -5.65 6.46
N GLU A 253 -5.12 -4.63 6.37
CA GLU A 253 -5.50 -3.23 6.26
C GLU A 253 -4.56 -2.49 5.31
N VAL A 254 -5.07 -1.44 4.67
CA VAL A 254 -4.32 -0.58 3.74
C VAL A 254 -4.54 0.91 4.07
N PRO A 255 -3.55 1.79 3.84
CA PRO A 255 -2.29 1.54 3.15
C PRO A 255 -1.30 0.73 3.99
N TYR A 256 -0.68 -0.25 3.36
CA TYR A 256 0.33 -1.11 3.97
C TYR A 256 1.71 -0.73 3.45
N ILE A 257 2.68 -0.57 4.36
CA ILE A 257 3.99 -0.05 4.01
C ILE A 257 5.06 -1.05 4.42
N LEU A 258 5.92 -1.39 3.46
CA LEU A 258 7.12 -2.18 3.69
C LEU A 258 8.35 -1.33 3.45
N ILE A 259 9.39 -1.60 4.22
CA ILE A 259 10.69 -1.00 4.01
C ILE A 259 11.71 -2.12 3.83
N ASN A 260 12.34 -2.16 2.65
CA ASN A 260 13.14 -3.29 2.20
C ASN A 260 12.43 -4.66 2.38
N ASN A 261 11.13 -4.70 2.08
CA ASN A 261 10.23 -5.85 2.25
C ASN A 261 9.96 -6.28 3.70
N TYR A 262 10.32 -5.48 4.71
CA TYR A 262 9.95 -5.74 6.09
C TYR A 262 8.83 -4.79 6.53
N SER A 263 7.84 -5.32 7.25
CA SER A 263 6.85 -4.48 7.91
C SER A 263 7.47 -3.87 9.16
N PRO A 264 7.45 -2.54 9.33
CA PRO A 264 7.88 -1.85 10.55
C PRO A 264 6.90 -2.02 11.74
N ASN A 265 5.64 -2.39 11.46
CA ASN A 265 4.63 -2.70 12.46
C ASN A 265 4.17 -4.15 12.31
N VAL A 266 4.30 -4.94 13.39
CA VAL A 266 3.91 -6.36 13.41
C VAL A 266 2.51 -6.61 13.96
N ASP A 267 1.92 -5.65 14.67
CA ASP A 267 0.70 -5.86 15.46
C ASP A 267 -0.57 -5.38 14.73
N ALA A 268 -0.48 -4.36 13.86
CA ALA A 268 -1.68 -3.73 13.31
C ALA A 268 -1.61 -3.32 11.83
N ASN A 269 -0.53 -3.59 11.09
CA ASN A 269 -0.31 -3.11 9.70
C ASN A 269 -0.43 -1.58 9.49
N ALA A 270 -0.85 -0.82 10.50
CA ALA A 270 -0.98 0.62 10.52
C ALA A 270 0.32 1.25 11.01
N ILE A 271 1.13 1.79 10.10
CA ILE A 271 2.19 2.73 10.50
C ILE A 271 1.55 4.06 10.87
N ASN A 272 2.01 4.65 11.97
CA ASN A 272 1.74 6.06 12.22
C ASN A 272 2.46 6.88 11.14
N ILE A 273 1.71 7.39 10.16
CA ILE A 273 2.28 8.14 9.04
C ILE A 273 3.15 9.33 9.48
N MET A 274 2.88 9.91 10.65
CA MET A 274 3.65 11.02 11.19
C MET A 274 5.04 10.59 11.68
N THR A 275 5.26 9.31 11.98
CA THR A 275 6.56 8.78 12.41
C THR A 275 7.41 8.27 11.26
N LEU A 276 6.82 8.01 10.09
CA LEU A 276 7.50 7.45 8.93
C LEU A 276 8.76 8.25 8.51
N PRO A 277 8.75 9.60 8.41
CA PRO A 277 9.96 10.35 8.09
C PRO A 277 11.09 10.16 9.11
N ARG A 278 10.76 10.09 10.41
CA ARG A 278 11.75 9.86 11.47
C ARG A 278 12.33 8.45 11.39
N LEU A 279 11.49 7.46 11.11
CA LEU A 279 11.92 6.08 10.94
C LEU A 279 12.86 5.92 9.75
N LEU A 280 12.52 6.50 8.60
CA LEU A 280 13.40 6.50 7.43
C LEU A 280 14.72 7.18 7.74
N GLN A 281 14.71 8.35 8.38
CA GLN A 281 15.93 9.05 8.75
C GLN A 281 16.82 8.22 9.68
N LYS A 282 16.22 7.55 10.68
CA LYS A 282 16.92 6.64 11.59
C LYS A 282 17.63 5.54 10.82
N TRP A 283 16.94 4.85 9.92
CA TRP A 283 17.53 3.76 9.16
C TRP A 283 18.54 4.21 8.11
N ILE A 284 18.33 5.38 7.48
CA ILE A 284 19.33 5.99 6.60
C ILE A 284 20.62 6.29 7.39
N ASN A 285 20.50 6.78 8.63
CA ASN A 285 21.65 7.07 9.49
C ASN A 285 22.37 5.79 9.94
N LEU A 286 21.64 4.71 10.25
CA LEU A 286 22.25 3.41 10.59
C LEU A 286 23.16 2.89 9.47
N ARG A 287 22.87 3.24 8.22
CA ARG A 287 23.59 2.80 7.02
C ARG A 287 24.71 3.73 6.60
N ARG A 288 24.95 4.82 7.34
CA ARG A 288 26.07 5.75 7.13
C ARG A 288 27.23 5.53 8.09
N ARG A 289 26.97 4.84 9.21
CA ARG A 289 28.01 4.37 10.13
C ARG A 289 28.76 3.18 9.52
#